data_AF-A0A0F4QYK1-F1
#
_entry.id   AF-A0A0F4QYK1-F1
#
_cell.length_a   1.000
_cell.length_b   1.000
_cell.length_c   1.000
_cell.angle_alpha   90.00
_cell.angle_beta   90.00
_cell.angle_gamma   90.00
#
_symmetry.space_group_name_H-M   'P 1'
#
loop_
_entity.id
_entity.type
_entity.pdbx_description
1 polymer ?
#
loop_
_entity_poly.entity_id
_entity_poly.type
_entity_poly.pdbx_seq_one_letter_code
_entity_poly.pdbx_strand_id
1 'polypeptide(L)'
;MKKKYIIFAPNYDENVGGAISMHRLCHLLNEGGEQAFLWHDGKSGFLKNKDFNTPEIYTKNLDEFIVVYMDVVSGNPINCPNVVRWYLNKPGFFTNNVKYGENELYFYFQEIFNHSKYVANHRLYVAYFLSGLYKNKNKNDRKGTCYMMRKGKGRKLVHDISDSVLLDGKSHSEIADVFNSKKYFYCYDLYSAYSSFAALCGCIPIIVPEDGLDEHDWQPVEKLRYGVAYGNSEEQILYALNTESKLEALIEELEIESERCVADFVNTTQKYFEHHRKSKDIIAREMPAYYKKLVESNNKVVLFGASESLRTMKFLIDLEGVNVSYLCDNDSNKVGKNWFGWLVNDPDSVFMRNERYDVLIVSSFHNEIRCQLNEYASVENIYSVYD
;
A
#
# COMPACT_ATOMS: atom_id res chain seq x y z
N MET A 1 2.66 -14.65 28.27
CA MET A 1 3.73 -13.72 27.85
C MET A 1 3.17 -12.87 26.74
N LYS A 2 3.35 -11.55 26.81
CA LYS A 2 2.82 -10.62 25.79
C LYS A 2 3.52 -10.89 24.46
N LYS A 3 2.76 -11.01 23.38
CA LYS A 3 3.30 -11.24 22.05
C LYS A 3 3.89 -9.96 21.48
N LYS A 4 4.96 -10.08 20.71
CA LYS A 4 5.61 -8.98 19.97
C LYS A 4 4.94 -8.81 18.61
N TYR A 5 5.23 -7.72 17.89
CA TYR A 5 4.64 -7.45 16.59
C TYR A 5 5.68 -7.48 15.46
N ILE A 6 5.31 -8.10 14.34
CA ILE A 6 6.02 -7.98 13.07
C ILE A 6 5.07 -7.30 12.09
N ILE A 7 5.48 -6.15 11.57
CA ILE A 7 4.75 -5.44 10.54
C ILE A 7 5.38 -5.77 9.20
N PHE A 8 4.65 -6.53 8.37
CA PHE A 8 5.12 -6.96 7.06
C PHE A 8 4.83 -5.84 6.04
N ALA A 9 5.74 -4.88 5.98
CA ALA A 9 5.61 -3.65 5.20
C ALA A 9 6.47 -3.68 3.92
N PRO A 10 6.04 -3.01 2.85
CA PRO A 10 6.96 -2.67 1.75
C PRO A 10 7.98 -1.62 2.22
N ASN A 11 8.91 -1.25 1.33
CA ASN A 11 9.74 -0.05 1.51
C ASN A 11 8.88 1.17 1.81
N TYR A 12 9.39 2.05 2.66
CA TYR A 12 8.75 3.34 2.88
C TYR A 12 8.73 4.14 1.57
N ASP A 13 7.55 4.58 1.19
CA ASP A 13 7.30 5.53 0.12
C ASP A 13 6.26 6.52 0.63
N GLU A 14 6.66 7.78 0.74
CA GLU A 14 5.82 8.89 1.21
C GLU A 14 4.60 9.16 0.31
N ASN A 15 4.58 8.61 -0.91
CA ASN A 15 3.46 8.72 -1.83
C ASN A 15 2.51 7.51 -1.74
N VAL A 16 2.84 6.44 -1.01
CA VAL A 16 2.04 5.21 -0.95
C VAL A 16 1.42 5.05 0.44
N GLY A 17 0.12 5.30 0.56
CA GLY A 17 -0.60 5.26 1.84
C GLY A 17 -0.41 3.94 2.60
N GLY A 18 -0.37 2.80 1.91
CA GLY A 18 -0.10 1.50 2.52
C GLY A 18 1.27 1.41 3.19
N ALA A 19 2.32 1.90 2.54
CA ALA A 19 3.66 1.94 3.10
C ALA A 19 3.74 2.86 4.32
N ILE A 20 3.15 4.05 4.23
CA ILE A 20 3.09 5.02 5.32
C ILE A 20 2.38 4.43 6.53
N SER A 21 1.17 3.89 6.36
CA SER A 21 0.37 3.34 7.45
C SER A 21 1.05 2.17 8.15
N MET A 22 1.71 1.28 7.41
CA MET A 22 2.42 0.15 7.99
C MET A 22 3.64 0.59 8.81
N HIS A 23 4.47 1.49 8.27
CA HIS A 23 5.61 2.03 9.00
C HIS A 23 5.18 2.86 10.22
N ARG A 24 4.11 3.66 10.09
CA ARG A 24 3.54 4.44 11.19
C ARG A 24 2.97 3.54 12.28
N LEU A 25 2.28 2.45 11.93
CA LEU A 25 1.78 1.47 12.91
C LEU A 25 2.92 0.88 13.74
N CYS A 26 4.02 0.47 13.10
CA CYS A 26 5.20 -0.05 13.80
C CYS A 26 5.75 0.98 14.80
N HIS A 27 5.86 2.24 14.38
CA HIS A 27 6.29 3.32 15.26
C HIS A 27 5.33 3.55 16.42
N LEU A 28 4.01 3.68 16.18
CA LEU A 28 3.03 3.92 17.24
C LEU A 28 2.95 2.77 18.25
N LEU A 29 3.12 1.52 17.80
CA LEU A 29 3.25 0.38 18.71
C LEU A 29 4.46 0.52 19.64
N ASN A 30 5.62 0.89 19.09
CA ASN A 30 6.83 1.10 19.88
C ASN A 30 6.71 2.30 20.84
N GLU A 31 6.12 3.42 20.40
CA GLU A 31 5.83 4.56 21.29
C GLU A 31 4.84 4.19 22.41
N GLY A 32 3.88 3.30 22.11
CA GLY A 32 2.95 2.73 23.09
C GLY A 32 3.58 1.70 24.04
N GLY A 33 4.88 1.42 23.94
CA GLY A 33 5.60 0.47 24.80
C GLY A 33 5.53 -0.99 24.35
N GLU A 34 5.00 -1.27 23.17
CA GLU A 34 5.10 -2.61 22.56
C GLU A 34 6.49 -2.84 21.95
N GLN A 35 6.80 -4.11 21.66
CA GLN A 35 7.95 -4.47 20.85
C GLN A 35 7.48 -4.78 19.43
N ALA A 36 7.64 -3.82 18.52
CA ALA A 36 7.23 -3.94 17.13
C ALA A 36 8.41 -3.75 16.18
N PHE A 37 8.45 -4.56 15.13
CA PHE A 37 9.54 -4.57 14.15
C PHE A 37 8.99 -4.57 12.73
N LEU A 38 9.70 -3.94 11.81
CA LEU A 38 9.51 -4.18 10.39
C LEU A 38 10.18 -5.50 10.00
N TRP A 39 9.46 -6.35 9.28
CA TRP A 39 10.07 -7.55 8.71
C TRP A 39 11.02 -7.17 7.59
N HIS A 40 12.29 -7.56 7.70
CA HIS A 40 13.27 -7.35 6.64
C HIS A 40 14.29 -8.49 6.62
N ASP A 41 14.85 -8.80 5.44
CA ASP A 41 15.76 -9.94 5.26
C ASP A 41 17.21 -9.68 5.69
N GLY A 42 17.54 -8.44 6.07
CA GLY A 42 18.87 -7.99 6.46
C GLY A 42 19.91 -7.99 5.33
N LYS A 43 19.51 -8.28 4.08
CA LYS A 43 20.42 -8.44 2.93
C LYS A 43 20.18 -7.40 1.84
N SER A 44 18.94 -6.95 1.69
CA SER A 44 18.54 -5.95 0.68
C SER A 44 18.47 -4.55 1.28
N GLY A 45 18.60 -3.51 0.45
CA GLY A 45 18.35 -2.13 0.92
C GLY A 45 16.87 -1.96 1.29
N PHE A 46 16.60 -1.57 2.53
CA PHE A 46 15.26 -1.31 3.05
C PHE A 46 15.09 0.17 3.37
N LEU A 47 14.16 0.83 2.69
CA LEU A 47 13.88 2.24 2.92
C LEU A 47 12.89 2.39 4.07
N LYS A 48 13.25 3.23 5.03
CA LYS A 48 12.42 3.55 6.20
C LYS A 48 12.24 5.06 6.31
N ASN A 49 11.16 5.45 6.98
CA ASN A 49 11.07 6.82 7.46
C ASN A 49 12.08 7.00 8.61
N LYS A 50 13.03 7.92 8.44
CA LYS A 50 14.08 8.21 9.43
C LYS A 50 13.54 8.73 10.78
N ASP A 51 12.35 9.32 10.77
CA ASP A 51 11.74 9.91 11.96
C ASP A 51 10.88 8.89 12.72
N PHE A 52 10.71 7.67 12.17
CA PHE A 52 9.91 6.61 12.79
C PHE A 52 10.78 5.57 13.50
N ASN A 53 10.41 5.24 14.73
CA ASN A 53 10.98 4.12 15.49
C ASN A 53 10.54 2.77 14.90
N THR A 54 11.30 2.32 13.90
CA THR A 54 11.00 1.14 13.07
C THR A 54 12.21 0.21 13.01
N PRO A 55 12.54 -0.49 14.13
CA PRO A 55 13.61 -1.47 14.11
C PRO A 55 13.25 -2.61 13.15
N GLU A 56 14.27 -3.19 12.52
CA GLU A 56 14.10 -4.31 11.60
C GLU A 56 14.32 -5.63 12.34
N ILE A 57 13.64 -6.69 11.89
CA ILE A 57 13.88 -8.05 12.38
C ILE A 57 13.87 -9.07 11.24
N TYR A 58 14.76 -10.04 11.39
CA TYR A 58 14.77 -11.28 10.62
C TYR A 58 14.88 -12.48 11.58
N THR A 59 13.83 -13.30 11.68
CA THR A 59 13.83 -14.44 12.60
C THR A 59 12.94 -15.59 12.14
N LYS A 60 13.39 -16.83 12.32
CA LYS A 60 12.56 -18.02 12.09
C LYS A 60 11.68 -18.38 13.30
N ASN A 61 11.96 -17.81 14.47
CA ASN A 61 11.24 -18.08 15.71
C ASN A 61 10.04 -17.14 15.84
N LEU A 62 8.91 -17.52 15.23
CA LEU A 62 7.73 -16.65 15.11
C LEU A 62 6.62 -16.91 16.14
N ASP A 63 6.78 -17.91 17.01
CA ASP A 63 5.75 -18.31 17.99
C ASP A 63 5.34 -17.19 18.96
N GLU A 64 6.26 -16.28 19.27
CA GLU A 64 6.04 -15.13 20.16
C GLU A 64 5.52 -13.88 19.44
N PHE A 65 5.35 -13.91 18.12
CA PHE A 65 4.99 -12.75 17.32
C PHE A 65 3.54 -12.80 16.83
N ILE A 66 2.96 -11.63 16.66
CA ILE A 66 1.77 -11.35 15.85
C ILE A 66 2.26 -10.66 14.59
N VAL A 67 2.03 -11.25 13.42
CA VAL A 67 2.34 -10.61 12.15
C VAL A 67 1.12 -9.82 11.65
N VAL A 68 1.36 -8.61 11.14
CA VAL A 68 0.35 -7.79 10.47
C VAL A 68 0.66 -7.75 8.98
N TYR A 69 -0.30 -8.21 8.17
CA TYR A 69 -0.26 -8.13 6.72
C TYR A 69 -1.32 -7.16 6.19
N MET A 70 -1.02 -6.48 5.08
CA MET A 70 -2.01 -5.71 4.32
C MET A 70 -2.99 -6.64 3.56
N ASP A 71 -4.14 -6.09 3.13
CA ASP A 71 -5.15 -6.79 2.32
C ASP A 71 -4.59 -7.40 1.03
N VAL A 72 -3.58 -6.78 0.42
CA VAL A 72 -2.96 -7.26 -0.83
C VAL A 72 -2.10 -8.51 -0.66
N VAL A 73 -1.74 -8.87 0.58
CA VAL A 73 -0.89 -10.03 0.86
C VAL A 73 -1.77 -11.27 0.96
N SER A 74 -1.54 -12.26 0.09
CA SER A 74 -2.22 -13.55 0.13
C SER A 74 -1.57 -14.50 1.15
N GLY A 75 -2.40 -15.31 1.82
CA GLY A 75 -1.95 -16.36 2.73
C GLY A 75 -1.09 -15.85 3.89
N ASN A 76 -0.19 -16.70 4.39
CA ASN A 76 0.69 -16.39 5.50
C ASN A 76 2.17 -16.54 5.10
N PRO A 77 2.73 -15.58 4.35
CA PRO A 77 4.02 -15.71 3.71
C PRO A 77 5.19 -16.08 4.62
N ILE A 78 5.25 -15.56 5.86
CA ILE A 78 6.35 -15.85 6.78
C ILE A 78 6.05 -17.00 7.74
N ASN A 79 4.93 -17.71 7.58
CA ASN A 79 4.54 -18.86 8.42
C ASN A 79 4.34 -18.50 9.90
N CYS A 80 3.86 -17.29 10.20
CA CYS A 80 3.62 -16.86 11.58
C CYS A 80 2.32 -17.46 12.12
N PRO A 81 2.28 -18.04 13.34
CA PRO A 81 1.06 -18.65 13.88
C PRO A 81 -0.04 -17.65 14.28
N ASN A 82 0.29 -16.37 14.45
CA ASN A 82 -0.68 -15.35 14.88
C ASN A 82 -0.73 -14.26 13.80
N VAL A 83 -1.82 -14.22 13.03
CA VAL A 83 -1.91 -13.40 11.82
C VAL A 83 -3.06 -12.40 11.91
N VAL A 84 -2.70 -11.14 11.77
CA VAL A 84 -3.63 -10.04 11.52
C VAL A 84 -3.63 -9.71 10.04
N ARG A 85 -4.83 -9.55 9.45
CA ARG A 85 -5.02 -8.88 8.15
C ARG A 85 -5.60 -7.48 8.39
N TRP A 86 -4.96 -6.47 7.82
CA TRP A 86 -5.41 -5.09 7.89
C TRP A 86 -5.81 -4.58 6.51
N TYR A 87 -7.09 -4.23 6.36
CA TYR A 87 -7.66 -3.74 5.12
C TYR A 87 -7.40 -2.25 4.98
N LEU A 88 -6.37 -1.93 4.21
CA LEU A 88 -6.05 -0.56 3.78
C LEU A 88 -6.76 -0.20 2.46
N ASN A 89 -7.37 -1.19 1.81
CA ASN A 89 -8.33 -1.06 0.73
C ASN A 89 -9.31 -2.27 0.75
N LYS A 90 -10.31 -2.28 -0.12
CA LYS A 90 -11.21 -3.43 -0.34
C LYS A 90 -10.37 -4.66 -0.74
N PRO A 91 -10.45 -5.77 0.01
CA PRO A 91 -9.81 -7.03 -0.36
C PRO A 91 -10.06 -7.40 -1.83
N GLY A 92 -8.98 -7.71 -2.55
CA GLY A 92 -9.06 -8.09 -3.96
C GLY A 92 -9.04 -6.91 -4.94
N PHE A 93 -9.09 -5.66 -4.49
CA PHE A 93 -9.14 -4.50 -5.39
C PHE A 93 -7.97 -4.44 -6.38
N PHE A 94 -6.75 -4.74 -5.92
CA PHE A 94 -5.55 -4.70 -6.76
C PHE A 94 -5.23 -6.04 -7.43
N THR A 95 -5.69 -7.14 -6.85
CA THR A 95 -5.24 -8.50 -7.16
C THR A 95 -6.31 -9.35 -7.85
N ASN A 96 -7.58 -8.94 -7.77
CA ASN A 96 -8.76 -9.75 -8.07
C ASN A 96 -8.81 -11.10 -7.33
N ASN A 97 -7.97 -11.29 -6.31
CA ASN A 97 -7.87 -12.53 -5.56
C ASN A 97 -7.83 -12.24 -4.05
N VAL A 98 -8.69 -12.94 -3.31
CA VAL A 98 -8.78 -12.84 -1.85
C VAL A 98 -8.66 -14.24 -1.25
N LYS A 99 -7.45 -14.54 -0.76
CA LYS A 99 -7.09 -15.81 -0.13
C LYS A 99 -6.44 -15.57 1.21
N TYR A 100 -7.27 -15.32 2.21
CA TYR A 100 -6.83 -15.23 3.60
C TYR A 100 -6.93 -16.60 4.27
N GLY A 101 -6.02 -16.85 5.21
CA GLY A 101 -5.90 -18.12 5.91
C GLY A 101 -6.99 -18.34 6.96
N GLU A 102 -6.97 -19.53 7.55
CA GLU A 102 -7.85 -19.87 8.68
C GLU A 102 -7.33 -19.20 9.97
N ASN A 103 -8.21 -18.86 10.91
CA ASN A 103 -7.85 -18.29 12.22
C ASN A 103 -7.01 -17.00 12.15
N GLU A 104 -7.36 -16.11 11.23
CA GLU A 104 -6.80 -14.75 11.18
C GLU A 104 -7.75 -13.76 11.85
N LEU A 105 -7.18 -12.68 12.40
CA LEU A 105 -7.93 -11.56 12.94
C LEU A 105 -7.93 -10.40 11.94
N TYR A 106 -9.12 -9.88 11.62
CA TYR A 106 -9.28 -8.88 10.57
C TYR A 106 -9.60 -7.50 11.14
N PHE A 107 -8.87 -6.49 10.62
CA PHE A 107 -9.09 -5.09 10.91
C PHE A 107 -9.33 -4.31 9.62
N TYR A 108 -10.11 -3.24 9.67
CA TYR A 108 -10.30 -2.32 8.55
C TYR A 108 -9.82 -0.91 8.89
N PHE A 109 -9.28 -0.20 7.90
CA PHE A 109 -8.92 1.21 8.03
C PHE A 109 -10.17 2.11 7.93
N GLN A 110 -11.04 1.82 6.98
CA GLN A 110 -12.34 2.44 6.78
C GLN A 110 -13.40 1.36 6.57
N GLU A 111 -14.62 1.61 7.03
CA GLU A 111 -15.71 0.63 6.98
C GLU A 111 -16.03 0.17 5.55
N ILE A 112 -15.91 1.07 4.56
CA ILE A 112 -16.11 0.75 3.14
C ILE A 112 -15.11 -0.30 2.59
N PHE A 113 -14.01 -0.57 3.30
CA PHE A 113 -13.02 -1.59 2.92
C PHE A 113 -13.39 -2.99 3.44
N ASN A 114 -14.49 -3.14 4.16
CA ASN A 114 -14.91 -4.44 4.66
C ASN A 114 -15.31 -5.38 3.51
N HIS A 115 -15.09 -6.69 3.71
CA HIS A 115 -15.36 -7.71 2.71
C HIS A 115 -16.48 -8.63 3.17
N SER A 116 -17.42 -8.95 2.27
CA SER A 116 -18.62 -9.74 2.61
C SER A 116 -18.31 -11.13 3.17
N LYS A 117 -17.24 -11.77 2.67
CA LYS A 117 -16.78 -13.10 3.13
C LYS A 117 -15.78 -13.05 4.29
N TYR A 118 -14.95 -12.00 4.35
CA TYR A 118 -13.84 -11.89 5.30
C TYR A 118 -14.10 -10.64 6.13
N VAL A 119 -15.07 -10.75 7.04
CA VAL A 119 -15.61 -9.60 7.73
C VAL A 119 -14.64 -9.15 8.82
N ALA A 120 -14.15 -7.92 8.70
CA ALA A 120 -13.41 -7.24 9.75
C ALA A 120 -14.39 -6.55 10.70
N ASN A 121 -14.29 -6.85 12.00
CA ASN A 121 -15.17 -6.28 13.03
C ASN A 121 -14.48 -5.18 13.84
N HIS A 122 -13.20 -4.94 13.60
CA HIS A 122 -12.39 -4.01 14.37
C HIS A 122 -11.81 -2.94 13.45
N ARG A 123 -11.94 -1.68 13.82
CA ARG A 123 -11.29 -0.58 13.13
C ARG A 123 -9.86 -0.44 13.64
N LEU A 124 -8.90 -0.34 12.73
CA LEU A 124 -7.55 0.13 13.01
C LEU A 124 -7.28 1.32 12.10
N TYR A 125 -7.40 2.52 12.66
CA TYR A 125 -7.10 3.77 11.99
C TYR A 125 -5.73 4.25 12.44
N VAL A 126 -4.88 4.58 11.46
CA VAL A 126 -3.54 5.12 11.71
C VAL A 126 -3.38 6.38 10.88
N ALA A 127 -3.30 7.52 11.57
CA ALA A 127 -3.09 8.81 10.94
C ALA A 127 -1.59 9.14 10.84
N TYR A 128 -1.21 9.79 9.75
CA TYR A 128 0.07 10.46 9.64
C TYR A 128 -0.07 11.71 8.78
N PHE A 129 -0.13 12.86 9.45
CA PHE A 129 -0.16 14.16 8.79
C PHE A 129 1.26 14.72 8.81
N LEU A 130 1.79 15.07 7.63
CA LEU A 130 3.09 15.73 7.48
C LEU A 130 3.00 17.21 7.90
N SER A 131 2.34 17.48 9.04
CA SER A 131 1.98 18.80 9.54
C SER A 131 3.21 19.67 9.80
N GLY A 132 4.36 19.08 10.11
CA GLY A 132 5.64 19.78 10.18
C GLY A 132 6.06 20.46 8.86
N LEU A 133 5.73 19.84 7.73
CA LEU A 133 6.10 20.27 6.38
C LEU A 133 5.00 21.11 5.70
N TYR A 134 3.75 20.66 5.80
CA TYR A 134 2.60 21.35 5.24
C TYR A 134 2.05 22.36 6.23
N LYS A 135 2.54 23.60 6.12
CA LYS A 135 2.09 24.74 6.91
C LYS A 135 1.92 25.97 6.02
N ASN A 136 0.98 26.82 6.40
CA ASN A 136 0.74 28.10 5.76
C ASN A 136 1.92 29.06 6.06
N LYS A 137 2.69 29.41 5.03
CA LYS A 137 3.80 30.37 5.09
C LYS A 137 3.34 31.84 4.97
N ASN A 138 2.03 32.09 5.04
CA ASN A 138 1.38 33.41 4.95
C ASN A 138 1.82 34.25 3.74
N LYS A 139 1.86 33.62 2.55
CA LYS A 139 2.15 34.32 1.29
C LYS A 139 0.89 35.02 0.78
N ASN A 140 0.94 36.34 0.63
CA ASN A 140 -0.23 37.17 0.32
C ASN A 140 -0.67 37.18 -1.16
N ASP A 141 0.09 36.59 -2.08
CA ASP A 141 -0.13 36.70 -3.54
C ASP A 141 -0.33 35.33 -4.23
N ARG A 142 -1.14 34.44 -3.65
CA ARG A 142 -1.41 33.13 -4.26
C ARG A 142 -2.19 33.28 -5.58
N LYS A 143 -1.65 32.72 -6.67
CA LYS A 143 -2.25 32.81 -8.02
C LYS A 143 -2.13 31.49 -8.78
N GLY A 144 -3.03 31.30 -9.74
CA GLY A 144 -3.05 30.13 -10.60
C GLY A 144 -3.38 28.82 -9.86
N THR A 145 -3.12 27.71 -10.56
CA THR A 145 -3.58 26.38 -10.18
C THR A 145 -2.41 25.39 -10.09
N CYS A 146 -2.65 24.31 -9.36
CA CYS A 146 -1.88 23.08 -9.43
C CYS A 146 -2.84 21.89 -9.43
N TYR A 147 -2.39 20.72 -9.82
CA TYR A 147 -3.24 19.54 -9.91
C TYR A 147 -2.50 18.23 -9.74
N MET A 148 -3.24 17.18 -9.40
CA MET A 148 -2.73 15.84 -9.10
C MET A 148 -3.68 14.78 -9.66
N MET A 149 -3.14 13.78 -10.36
CA MET A 149 -3.93 12.71 -10.99
C MET A 149 -3.96 11.47 -10.11
N ARG A 150 -2.80 10.89 -9.78
CA ARG A 150 -2.66 9.67 -8.94
C ARG A 150 -3.66 8.57 -9.31
N LYS A 151 -4.55 8.17 -8.38
CA LYS A 151 -5.58 7.14 -8.58
C LYS A 151 -6.65 7.55 -9.59
N GLY A 152 -6.76 8.83 -9.90
CA GLY A 152 -7.62 9.39 -10.95
C GLY A 152 -6.98 9.41 -12.34
N LYS A 153 -5.90 8.67 -12.60
CA LYS A 153 -5.27 8.59 -13.93
C LYS A 153 -6.31 8.21 -14.99
N GLY A 154 -6.38 8.99 -16.07
CA GLY A 154 -7.35 8.80 -17.16
C GLY A 154 -8.66 9.59 -16.99
N ARG A 155 -8.89 10.22 -15.84
CA ARG A 155 -10.04 11.13 -15.67
C ARG A 155 -9.90 12.37 -16.55
N LYS A 156 -11.04 12.86 -17.06
CA LYS A 156 -11.11 14.07 -17.88
C LYS A 156 -10.69 15.29 -17.07
N LEU A 157 -9.79 16.10 -17.61
CA LEU A 157 -9.42 17.39 -17.04
C LEU A 157 -10.58 18.38 -17.17
N VAL A 158 -10.84 19.14 -16.10
CA VAL A 158 -12.01 20.04 -15.96
C VAL A 158 -11.61 21.48 -15.64
N HIS A 159 -10.31 21.76 -15.59
CA HIS A 159 -9.76 23.09 -15.35
C HIS A 159 -8.70 23.41 -16.41
N ASP A 160 -8.39 24.69 -16.56
CA ASP A 160 -7.31 25.13 -17.45
C ASP A 160 -5.95 24.68 -16.90
N ILE A 161 -5.26 23.85 -17.69
CA ILE A 161 -3.96 23.29 -17.34
C ILE A 161 -2.78 24.07 -17.92
N SER A 162 -3.01 25.08 -18.77
CA SER A 162 -1.93 25.79 -19.47
C SER A 162 -0.90 26.41 -18.51
N ASP A 163 -1.36 26.94 -17.38
CA ASP A 163 -0.54 27.51 -16.29
C ASP A 163 -0.64 26.71 -14.97
N SER A 164 -1.14 25.46 -15.03
CA SER A 164 -1.32 24.59 -13.87
C SER A 164 -0.08 23.72 -13.65
N VAL A 165 0.38 23.63 -12.40
CA VAL A 165 1.54 22.78 -12.05
C VAL A 165 1.06 21.36 -11.73
N LEU A 166 1.53 20.38 -12.52
CA LEU A 166 1.34 18.96 -12.22
C LEU A 166 2.21 18.56 -11.01
N LEU A 167 1.58 17.96 -10.00
CA LEU A 167 2.22 17.56 -8.75
C LEU A 167 2.68 16.10 -8.73
N ASP A 168 2.15 15.24 -9.60
CA ASP A 168 2.51 13.82 -9.66
C ASP A 168 4.03 13.65 -9.88
N GLY A 169 4.67 12.87 -9.02
CA GLY A 169 6.12 12.58 -9.07
C GLY A 169 7.02 13.63 -8.39
N LYS A 170 6.45 14.73 -7.85
CA LYS A 170 7.22 15.69 -7.04
C LYS A 170 7.44 15.20 -5.62
N SER A 171 8.52 15.66 -4.99
CA SER A 171 8.75 15.43 -3.55
C SER A 171 7.74 16.20 -2.70
N HIS A 172 7.50 15.75 -1.47
CA HIS A 172 6.61 16.47 -0.56
C HIS A 172 7.04 17.92 -0.28
N SER A 173 8.35 18.20 -0.26
CA SER A 173 8.87 19.57 -0.09
C SER A 173 8.49 20.47 -1.26
N GLU A 174 8.68 20.00 -2.49
CA GLU A 174 8.26 20.75 -3.68
C GLU A 174 6.75 20.97 -3.70
N ILE A 175 5.96 19.95 -3.34
CA ILE A 175 4.51 20.06 -3.27
C ILE A 175 4.08 21.10 -2.23
N ALA A 176 4.70 21.11 -1.04
CA ALA A 176 4.40 22.09 0.01
C ALA A 176 4.72 23.53 -0.44
N ASP A 177 5.79 23.72 -1.20
CA ASP A 177 6.14 25.02 -1.77
C ASP A 177 5.16 25.46 -2.86
N VAL A 178 4.73 24.53 -3.73
CA VAL A 178 3.72 24.80 -4.74
C VAL A 178 2.39 25.18 -4.08
N PHE A 179 1.90 24.40 -3.10
CA PHE A 179 0.69 24.73 -2.36
C PHE A 179 0.76 26.11 -1.70
N ASN A 180 1.90 26.48 -1.12
CA ASN A 180 2.06 27.81 -0.55
C ASN A 180 2.02 28.94 -1.58
N SER A 181 2.21 28.66 -2.88
CA SER A 181 2.25 29.66 -3.96
C SER A 181 0.99 29.70 -4.82
N LYS A 182 0.24 28.60 -4.91
CA LYS A 182 -0.93 28.48 -5.80
C LYS A 182 -2.23 28.76 -5.06
N LYS A 183 -3.22 29.31 -5.78
CA LYS A 183 -4.53 29.62 -5.19
C LYS A 183 -5.41 28.39 -5.05
N TYR A 184 -5.47 27.57 -6.10
CA TYR A 184 -6.31 26.38 -6.14
C TYR A 184 -5.51 25.12 -6.42
N PHE A 185 -5.93 24.01 -5.81
CA PHE A 185 -5.42 22.68 -6.06
C PHE A 185 -6.54 21.76 -6.58
N TYR A 186 -6.47 21.32 -7.83
CA TYR A 186 -7.42 20.38 -8.41
C TYR A 186 -6.94 18.93 -8.18
N CYS A 187 -7.66 18.19 -7.34
CA CYS A 187 -7.33 16.80 -7.02
C CYS A 187 -8.27 15.85 -7.76
N TYR A 188 -7.73 15.06 -8.68
CA TYR A 188 -8.46 14.02 -9.40
C TYR A 188 -8.46 12.68 -8.67
N ASP A 189 -7.72 12.58 -7.57
CA ASP A 189 -7.79 11.48 -6.61
C ASP A 189 -8.83 11.82 -5.53
N LEU A 190 -9.99 11.15 -5.57
CA LEU A 190 -11.11 11.40 -4.65
C LEU A 190 -10.73 11.22 -3.18
N TYR A 191 -9.83 10.28 -2.86
CA TYR A 191 -9.51 9.93 -1.48
C TYR A 191 -8.02 10.12 -1.24
N SER A 192 -7.63 11.38 -1.00
CA SER A 192 -6.24 11.82 -0.95
C SER A 192 -5.99 12.74 0.24
N ALA A 193 -4.95 12.45 1.04
CA ALA A 193 -4.52 13.35 2.12
C ALA A 193 -3.96 14.69 1.59
N TYR A 194 -3.62 14.78 0.30
CA TYR A 194 -3.11 16.02 -0.29
C TYR A 194 -4.13 17.16 -0.31
N SER A 195 -5.43 16.87 -0.26
CA SER A 195 -6.44 17.93 -0.09
C SER A 195 -6.28 18.62 1.27
N SER A 196 -6.14 17.84 2.35
CA SER A 196 -5.84 18.38 3.67
C SER A 196 -4.49 19.11 3.69
N PHE A 197 -3.45 18.56 3.06
CA PHE A 197 -2.14 19.21 2.98
C PHE A 197 -2.16 20.55 2.23
N ALA A 198 -2.95 20.65 1.16
CA ALA A 198 -3.16 21.89 0.43
C ALA A 198 -3.86 22.93 1.31
N ALA A 199 -4.95 22.54 1.98
CA ALA A 199 -5.68 23.40 2.92
C ALA A 199 -4.78 23.90 4.06
N LEU A 200 -3.94 23.05 4.66
CA LEU A 200 -2.98 23.48 5.68
C LEU A 200 -1.95 24.50 5.19
N CYS A 201 -1.63 24.48 3.90
CA CYS A 201 -0.76 25.47 3.26
C CYS A 201 -1.53 26.73 2.80
N GLY A 202 -2.85 26.76 2.98
CA GLY A 202 -3.78 27.79 2.49
C GLY A 202 -4.03 27.77 0.98
N CYS A 203 -3.70 26.68 0.30
CA CYS A 203 -4.12 26.43 -1.08
C CYS A 203 -5.51 25.81 -1.05
N ILE A 204 -6.49 26.39 -1.75
CA ILE A 204 -7.88 25.91 -1.70
C ILE A 204 -7.98 24.60 -2.49
N PRO A 205 -8.19 23.45 -1.83
CA PRO A 205 -8.30 22.18 -2.51
C PRO A 205 -9.71 21.98 -3.08
N ILE A 206 -9.75 21.52 -4.32
CA ILE A 206 -10.96 21.19 -5.06
C ILE A 206 -10.85 19.72 -5.47
N ILE A 207 -11.64 18.88 -4.81
CA ILE A 207 -11.82 17.49 -5.25
C ILE A 207 -12.68 17.53 -6.51
N VAL A 208 -12.19 16.93 -7.59
CA VAL A 208 -12.94 16.86 -8.84
C VAL A 208 -14.00 15.76 -8.72
N PRO A 209 -15.30 16.08 -8.77
CA PRO A 209 -16.38 15.11 -8.61
C PRO A 209 -16.37 14.02 -9.68
N GLU A 210 -16.82 12.83 -9.31
CA GLU A 210 -17.07 11.72 -10.25
C GLU A 210 -18.56 11.65 -10.60
N ASP A 211 -18.87 11.28 -11.85
CA ASP A 211 -20.26 11.21 -12.32
C ASP A 211 -21.06 10.23 -11.45
N GLY A 212 -22.18 10.71 -10.90
CA GLY A 212 -23.05 9.91 -10.04
C GLY A 212 -22.57 9.74 -8.59
N LEU A 213 -21.50 10.42 -8.18
CA LEU A 213 -21.05 10.47 -6.79
C LEU A 213 -21.31 11.86 -6.20
N ASP A 214 -22.27 11.95 -5.29
CA ASP A 214 -22.55 13.18 -4.53
C ASP A 214 -21.52 13.41 -3.41
N GLU A 215 -21.39 14.65 -2.93
CA GLU A 215 -20.47 14.99 -1.83
C GLU A 215 -20.75 14.25 -0.52
N HIS A 216 -22.00 13.94 -0.22
CA HIS A 216 -22.40 13.23 1.00
C HIS A 216 -22.17 11.73 0.88
N ASP A 217 -22.17 11.19 -0.34
CA ASP A 217 -21.78 9.81 -0.60
C ASP A 217 -20.26 9.66 -0.66
N TRP A 218 -19.56 10.65 -1.22
CA TRP A 218 -18.11 10.71 -1.28
C TRP A 218 -17.50 10.77 0.13
N GLN A 219 -17.99 11.69 0.97
CA GLN A 219 -17.54 11.81 2.35
C GLN A 219 -18.74 12.08 3.28
N PRO A 220 -19.37 11.02 3.81
CA PRO A 220 -20.55 11.14 4.68
C PRO A 220 -20.26 11.84 6.01
N VAL A 221 -19.01 11.79 6.48
CA VAL A 221 -18.60 12.40 7.74
C VAL A 221 -18.22 13.86 7.48
N GLU A 222 -19.12 14.79 7.79
CA GLU A 222 -18.97 16.21 7.46
C GLU A 222 -17.62 16.80 7.90
N LYS A 223 -17.17 16.51 9.12
CA LYS A 223 -15.89 17.05 9.62
C LYS A 223 -14.69 16.66 8.76
N LEU A 224 -14.73 15.50 8.08
CA LEU A 224 -13.68 15.07 7.15
C LEU A 224 -13.69 15.84 5.81
N ARG A 225 -14.64 16.77 5.61
CA ARG A 225 -14.69 17.70 4.48
C ARG A 225 -14.15 19.09 4.80
N TYR A 226 -13.82 19.38 6.06
CA TYR A 226 -13.34 20.71 6.47
C TYR A 226 -12.11 21.15 5.66
N GLY A 227 -12.15 22.39 5.17
CA GLY A 227 -11.11 22.97 4.33
C GLY A 227 -11.12 22.50 2.88
N VAL A 228 -12.12 21.72 2.44
CA VAL A 228 -12.14 21.10 1.11
C VAL A 228 -13.43 21.40 0.35
N ALA A 229 -13.29 21.76 -0.93
CA ALA A 229 -14.39 21.94 -1.86
C ALA A 229 -14.61 20.67 -2.69
N TYR A 230 -15.86 20.20 -2.80
CA TYR A 230 -16.24 19.13 -3.73
C TYR A 230 -16.80 19.73 -5.03
N GLY A 231 -15.93 19.89 -6.04
CA GLY A 231 -16.21 20.69 -7.22
C GLY A 231 -15.84 22.17 -7.05
N ASN A 232 -15.93 22.94 -8.13
CA ASN A 232 -15.45 24.32 -8.22
C ASN A 232 -16.57 25.38 -8.20
N SER A 233 -17.75 25.04 -7.65
CA SER A 233 -18.81 26.03 -7.46
C SER A 233 -18.42 27.05 -6.38
N GLU A 234 -18.99 28.26 -6.45
CA GLU A 234 -18.73 29.30 -5.45
C GLU A 234 -19.12 28.85 -4.04
N GLU A 235 -20.23 28.12 -3.90
CA GLU A 235 -20.70 27.55 -2.64
C GLU A 235 -19.66 26.60 -2.01
N GLN A 236 -19.09 25.70 -2.81
CA GLN A 236 -18.10 24.73 -2.34
C GLN A 236 -16.78 25.39 -1.97
N ILE A 237 -16.35 26.39 -2.72
CA ILE A 237 -15.16 27.19 -2.40
C ILE A 237 -15.39 27.97 -1.10
N LEU A 238 -16.56 28.57 -0.91
CA LEU A 238 -16.93 29.26 0.33
C LEU A 238 -16.97 28.30 1.52
N TYR A 239 -17.51 27.10 1.35
CA TYR A 239 -17.49 26.06 2.37
C TYR A 239 -16.05 25.72 2.80
N ALA A 240 -15.15 25.48 1.84
CA ALA A 240 -13.74 25.21 2.13
C ALA A 240 -13.09 26.33 2.95
N LEU A 241 -13.27 27.59 2.54
CA LEU A 241 -12.73 28.76 3.23
C LEU A 241 -13.30 28.92 4.65
N ASN A 242 -14.61 28.74 4.82
CA ASN A 242 -15.27 28.90 6.12
C ASN A 242 -14.95 27.78 7.11
N THR A 243 -14.41 26.66 6.64
CA THR A 243 -14.10 25.48 7.46
C THR A 243 -12.61 25.19 7.58
N GLU A 244 -11.74 25.88 6.83
CA GLU A 244 -10.27 25.71 6.86
C GLU A 244 -9.71 25.81 8.29
N SER A 245 -10.16 26.79 9.07
CA SER A 245 -9.70 27.02 10.45
C SER A 245 -10.01 25.88 11.41
N LYS A 246 -10.91 24.95 11.04
CA LYS A 246 -11.26 23.77 11.84
C LYS A 246 -10.30 22.59 11.57
N LEU A 247 -9.46 22.66 10.54
CA LEU A 247 -8.64 21.54 10.09
C LEU A 247 -7.53 21.18 11.08
N GLU A 248 -6.90 22.16 11.72
CA GLU A 248 -5.85 21.91 12.72
C GLU A 248 -6.39 21.09 13.90
N ALA A 249 -7.51 21.52 14.48
CA ALA A 249 -8.18 20.80 15.56
C ALA A 249 -8.64 19.39 15.14
N LEU A 250 -9.11 19.23 13.90
CA LEU A 250 -9.47 17.92 13.37
C LEU A 250 -8.26 16.98 13.25
N ILE A 251 -7.11 17.50 12.80
CA ILE A 251 -5.88 16.69 12.68
C ILE A 251 -5.43 16.20 14.05
N GLU A 252 -5.41 17.08 15.06
CA GLU A 252 -5.12 16.71 16.44
C GLU A 252 -6.10 15.64 16.95
N GLU A 253 -7.39 15.79 16.68
CA GLU A 253 -8.41 14.77 17.03
C GLU A 253 -8.13 13.42 16.36
N LEU A 254 -7.77 13.42 15.08
CA LEU A 254 -7.46 12.20 14.31
C LEU A 254 -6.16 11.53 14.77
N GLU A 255 -5.16 12.30 15.20
CA GLU A 255 -3.93 11.79 15.80
C GLU A 255 -4.20 11.11 17.16
N ILE A 256 -5.01 11.74 18.02
CA ILE A 256 -5.46 11.14 19.29
C ILE A 256 -6.28 9.87 19.03
N GLU A 257 -7.19 9.91 18.04
CA GLU A 257 -7.96 8.74 17.65
C GLU A 257 -7.05 7.60 17.15
N SER A 258 -6.02 7.93 16.38
CA SER A 258 -5.03 6.96 15.89
C SER A 258 -4.32 6.25 17.05
N GLU A 259 -3.85 6.99 18.05
CA GLU A 259 -3.21 6.40 19.24
C GLU A 259 -4.17 5.47 20.00
N ARG A 260 -5.42 5.90 20.20
CA ARG A 260 -6.46 5.08 20.83
C ARG A 260 -6.72 3.80 20.04
N CYS A 261 -6.88 3.89 18.72
CA CYS A 261 -7.09 2.72 17.86
C CYS A 261 -5.92 1.73 17.93
N VAL A 262 -4.67 2.21 18.03
CA VAL A 262 -3.50 1.34 18.20
C VAL A 262 -3.51 0.64 19.57
N ALA A 263 -3.88 1.35 20.65
CA ALA A 263 -4.03 0.73 21.96
C ALA A 263 -5.13 -0.35 21.99
N ASP A 264 -6.29 -0.07 21.37
CA ASP A 264 -7.38 -1.04 21.23
C ASP A 264 -6.97 -2.24 20.35
N PHE A 265 -6.21 -2.00 19.29
CA PHE A 265 -5.63 -3.05 18.45
C PHE A 265 -4.71 -3.98 19.27
N VAL A 266 -3.85 -3.43 20.13
CA VAL A 266 -3.00 -4.24 21.01
C VAL A 266 -3.86 -5.11 21.93
N ASN A 267 -4.79 -4.51 22.67
CA ASN A 267 -5.65 -5.23 23.59
C ASN A 267 -6.44 -6.36 22.90
N THR A 268 -6.99 -6.05 21.72
CA THR A 268 -7.79 -7.00 20.93
C THR A 268 -6.94 -8.16 20.43
N THR A 269 -5.77 -7.87 19.85
CA THR A 269 -4.90 -8.90 19.27
C THR A 269 -4.27 -9.79 20.33
N GLN A 270 -3.79 -9.22 21.44
CA GLN A 270 -3.21 -9.99 22.56
C GLN A 270 -4.24 -10.99 23.10
N LYS A 271 -5.46 -10.51 23.42
CA LYS A 271 -6.55 -11.36 23.93
C LYS A 271 -6.97 -12.44 22.93
N TYR A 272 -7.09 -12.09 21.65
CA TYR A 272 -7.50 -13.05 20.62
C TYR A 272 -6.49 -14.21 20.48
N PHE A 273 -5.19 -13.90 20.42
CA PHE A 273 -4.14 -14.89 20.21
C PHE A 273 -3.67 -15.64 21.46
N GLU A 274 -4.33 -15.45 22.61
CA GLU A 274 -4.24 -16.37 23.75
C GLU A 274 -4.81 -17.75 23.40
N HIS A 275 -5.80 -17.81 22.52
CA HIS A 275 -6.55 -19.04 22.22
C HIS A 275 -6.64 -19.39 20.72
N HIS A 276 -6.38 -18.45 19.81
CA HIS A 276 -6.66 -18.62 18.37
C HIS A 276 -5.41 -18.69 17.48
N ARG A 277 -4.30 -19.23 17.99
CA ARG A 277 -3.08 -19.43 17.19
C ARG A 277 -3.27 -20.54 16.14
N LYS A 278 -2.68 -20.39 14.96
CA LYS A 278 -2.65 -21.45 13.94
C LYS A 278 -1.79 -22.63 14.41
N SER A 279 -2.24 -23.85 14.09
CA SER A 279 -1.44 -25.07 14.25
C SER A 279 -0.39 -25.17 13.13
N LYS A 280 0.62 -26.02 13.31
CA LYS A 280 1.62 -26.28 12.26
C LYS A 280 0.98 -26.81 10.98
N ASP A 281 -0.08 -27.62 11.10
CA ASP A 281 -0.79 -28.18 9.94
C ASP A 281 -1.59 -27.12 9.18
N ILE A 282 -2.18 -26.13 9.87
CA ILE A 282 -2.84 -24.99 9.20
C ILE A 282 -1.78 -24.19 8.43
N ILE A 283 -0.67 -23.83 9.09
CA ILE A 283 0.41 -23.06 8.47
C ILE A 283 0.96 -23.77 7.22
N ALA A 284 1.20 -25.08 7.31
CA ALA A 284 1.70 -25.86 6.18
C ALA A 284 0.73 -25.90 4.98
N ARG A 285 -0.59 -25.82 5.21
CA ARG A 285 -1.62 -25.78 4.15
C ARG A 285 -1.77 -24.39 3.50
N GLU A 286 -1.36 -23.32 4.19
CA GLU A 286 -1.48 -21.94 3.71
C GLU A 286 -0.32 -21.48 2.83
N MET A 287 0.77 -22.26 2.82
CA MET A 287 1.86 -22.02 1.89
C MET A 287 1.38 -22.22 0.45
N PRO A 288 1.61 -21.25 -0.45
CA PRO A 288 1.21 -21.42 -1.84
C PRO A 288 1.89 -22.63 -2.48
N ALA A 289 1.08 -23.53 -3.04
CA ALA A 289 1.55 -24.80 -3.58
C ALA A 289 2.61 -24.65 -4.69
N TYR A 290 2.67 -23.48 -5.35
CA TYR A 290 3.67 -23.22 -6.37
C TYR A 290 5.09 -23.13 -5.79
N TYR A 291 5.32 -22.70 -4.54
CA TYR A 291 6.69 -22.61 -4.00
C TYR A 291 7.36 -23.97 -3.98
N LYS A 292 6.69 -24.98 -3.43
CA LYS A 292 7.20 -26.34 -3.42
C LYS A 292 7.50 -26.85 -4.83
N LYS A 293 6.58 -26.63 -5.78
CA LYS A 293 6.77 -27.04 -7.18
C LYS A 293 7.97 -26.34 -7.84
N LEU A 294 8.17 -25.06 -7.55
CA LEU A 294 9.28 -24.27 -8.10
C LEU A 294 10.63 -24.66 -7.47
N VAL A 295 10.67 -24.97 -6.18
CA VAL A 295 11.88 -25.48 -5.49
C VAL A 295 12.28 -26.85 -6.03
N GLU A 296 11.30 -27.72 -6.28
CA GLU A 296 11.52 -29.09 -6.77
C GLU A 296 11.64 -29.17 -8.31
N SER A 297 11.58 -28.04 -9.02
CA SER A 297 11.57 -28.01 -10.47
C SER A 297 12.94 -28.36 -11.08
N ASN A 298 12.91 -29.20 -12.12
CA ASN A 298 14.08 -29.47 -12.97
C ASN A 298 14.16 -28.50 -14.18
N ASN A 299 13.15 -27.64 -14.35
CA ASN A 299 13.08 -26.63 -15.40
C ASN A 299 13.76 -25.33 -14.94
N LYS A 300 14.02 -24.41 -15.87
CA LYS A 300 14.46 -23.05 -15.53
C LYS A 300 13.29 -22.26 -14.98
N VAL A 301 13.41 -21.79 -13.74
CA VAL A 301 12.38 -20.95 -13.13
C VAL A 301 12.49 -19.51 -13.63
N VAL A 302 11.40 -18.96 -14.14
CA VAL A 302 11.31 -17.57 -14.61
C VAL A 302 10.30 -16.80 -13.77
N LEU A 303 10.69 -15.62 -13.29
CA LEU A 303 9.74 -14.66 -12.74
C LEU A 303 9.25 -13.73 -13.86
N PHE A 304 7.94 -13.50 -13.93
CA PHE A 304 7.35 -12.63 -14.96
C PHE A 304 6.66 -11.42 -14.31
N GLY A 305 7.24 -10.23 -14.51
CA GLY A 305 6.81 -8.94 -13.99
C GLY A 305 7.86 -8.27 -13.12
N ALA A 306 8.61 -7.32 -13.68
CA ALA A 306 9.54 -6.48 -12.94
C ALA A 306 8.79 -5.27 -12.36
N SER A 307 8.18 -5.44 -11.19
CA SER A 307 7.44 -4.39 -10.47
C SER A 307 7.86 -4.31 -9.01
N GLU A 308 7.38 -3.31 -8.27
CA GLU A 308 7.60 -3.28 -6.82
C GLU A 308 6.97 -4.47 -6.09
N SER A 309 5.91 -5.08 -6.64
CA SER A 309 5.34 -6.33 -6.09
C SER A 309 6.37 -7.47 -6.06
N LEU A 310 7.31 -7.49 -7.02
CA LEU A 310 8.40 -8.44 -7.05
C LEU A 310 9.33 -8.29 -5.84
N ARG A 311 9.45 -7.10 -5.23
CA ARG A 311 10.32 -6.88 -4.07
C ARG A 311 9.89 -7.74 -2.89
N THR A 312 8.60 -7.69 -2.59
CA THR A 312 7.98 -8.48 -1.52
C THR A 312 8.06 -9.97 -1.82
N MET A 313 7.89 -10.35 -3.09
CA MET A 313 7.95 -11.74 -3.52
C MET A 313 9.37 -12.31 -3.54
N LYS A 314 10.38 -11.50 -3.88
CA LYS A 314 11.78 -11.90 -3.89
C LYS A 314 12.18 -12.53 -2.56
N PHE A 315 11.78 -11.90 -1.46
CA PHE A 315 12.05 -12.40 -0.13
C PHE A 315 11.53 -13.84 0.05
N LEU A 316 10.27 -14.10 -0.33
CA LEU A 316 9.66 -15.42 -0.16
C LEU A 316 10.30 -16.46 -1.08
N ILE A 317 10.60 -16.07 -2.31
CA ILE A 317 11.33 -16.90 -3.28
C ILE A 317 12.69 -17.31 -2.70
N ASP A 318 13.45 -16.38 -2.14
CA ASP A 318 14.75 -16.65 -1.53
C ASP A 318 14.61 -17.48 -0.23
N LEU A 319 13.59 -17.21 0.59
CA LEU A 319 13.31 -17.92 1.85
C LEU A 319 12.98 -19.39 1.60
N GLU A 320 12.13 -19.66 0.60
CA GLU A 320 11.73 -21.00 0.21
C GLU A 320 12.83 -21.72 -0.61
N GLY A 321 13.88 -21.01 -1.00
CA GLY A 321 15.02 -21.58 -1.73
C GLY A 321 14.73 -21.84 -3.21
N VAL A 322 13.82 -21.08 -3.81
CA VAL A 322 13.51 -21.17 -5.25
C VAL A 322 14.70 -20.65 -6.07
N ASN A 323 15.24 -21.49 -6.95
CA ASN A 323 16.36 -21.12 -7.82
C ASN A 323 15.89 -20.43 -9.10
N VAL A 324 15.75 -19.10 -9.04
CA VAL A 324 15.33 -18.28 -10.18
C VAL A 324 16.44 -18.14 -11.22
N SER A 325 16.13 -18.51 -12.46
CA SER A 325 17.05 -18.41 -13.60
C SER A 325 16.94 -17.08 -14.33
N TYR A 326 15.73 -16.57 -14.53
CA TYR A 326 15.48 -15.36 -15.31
C TYR A 326 14.35 -14.50 -14.71
N LEU A 327 14.39 -13.19 -14.98
CA LEU A 327 13.30 -12.25 -14.76
C LEU A 327 12.91 -11.65 -16.11
N CYS A 328 11.62 -11.65 -16.45
CA CYS A 328 11.08 -11.10 -17.69
C CYS A 328 10.02 -10.01 -17.42
N ASP A 329 9.89 -9.06 -18.35
CA ASP A 329 8.80 -8.07 -18.37
C ASP A 329 8.53 -7.64 -19.82
N ASN A 330 7.27 -7.37 -20.18
CA ASN A 330 6.89 -6.91 -21.51
C ASN A 330 7.24 -5.42 -21.75
N ASP A 331 7.48 -4.65 -20.69
CA ASP A 331 7.87 -3.25 -20.81
C ASP A 331 9.32 -3.12 -21.29
N SER A 332 9.48 -2.77 -22.57
CA SER A 332 10.79 -2.56 -23.20
C SER A 332 11.64 -1.50 -22.49
N ASN A 333 11.04 -0.56 -21.75
CA ASN A 333 11.77 0.40 -20.95
C ASN A 333 12.43 -0.22 -19.70
N LYS A 334 11.99 -1.40 -19.29
CA LYS A 334 12.57 -2.14 -18.15
C LYS A 334 13.61 -3.16 -18.59
N VAL A 335 13.49 -3.72 -19.80
CA VAL A 335 14.44 -4.69 -20.36
C VAL A 335 15.88 -4.12 -20.29
N GLY A 336 16.81 -4.96 -19.86
CA GLY A 336 18.22 -4.59 -19.66
C GLY A 336 18.52 -3.85 -18.36
N LYS A 337 17.50 -3.47 -17.57
CA LYS A 337 17.71 -2.88 -16.24
C LYS A 337 17.83 -3.99 -15.19
N ASN A 338 18.57 -3.69 -14.12
CA ASN A 338 18.62 -4.57 -12.95
C ASN A 338 17.45 -4.26 -12.01
N TRP A 339 16.73 -5.29 -11.59
CA TRP A 339 15.63 -5.23 -10.65
C TRP A 339 15.87 -6.26 -9.54
N PHE A 340 16.19 -5.77 -8.34
CA PHE A 340 16.49 -6.58 -7.16
C PHE A 340 17.57 -7.65 -7.37
N GLY A 341 18.61 -7.33 -8.14
CA GLY A 341 19.72 -8.24 -8.43
C GLY A 341 19.50 -9.08 -9.68
N TRP A 342 18.31 -9.10 -10.27
CA TRP A 342 18.03 -9.79 -11.53
C TRP A 342 18.04 -8.83 -12.71
N LEU A 343 18.67 -9.23 -13.81
CA LEU A 343 18.54 -8.51 -15.07
C LEU A 343 17.15 -8.79 -15.65
N VAL A 344 16.41 -7.74 -16.01
CA VAL A 344 15.13 -7.88 -16.70
C VAL A 344 15.39 -8.21 -18.17
N ASN A 345 14.80 -9.30 -18.64
CA ASN A 345 14.95 -9.79 -20.00
C ASN A 345 13.66 -9.57 -20.79
N ASP A 346 13.82 -9.47 -22.10
CA ASP A 346 12.72 -9.60 -23.04
C ASP A 346 12.23 -11.07 -23.06
N PRO A 347 10.92 -11.34 -23.01
CA PRO A 347 10.38 -12.70 -22.99
C PRO A 347 10.84 -13.58 -24.15
N ASP A 348 10.85 -13.06 -25.39
CA ASP A 348 11.27 -13.83 -26.58
C ASP A 348 12.73 -14.25 -26.45
N SER A 349 13.58 -13.35 -25.94
CA SER A 349 15.01 -13.62 -25.73
C SER A 349 15.31 -14.77 -24.75
N VAL A 350 14.34 -15.13 -23.90
CA VAL A 350 14.43 -16.24 -22.93
C VAL A 350 13.67 -17.45 -23.46
N PHE A 351 12.38 -17.31 -23.74
CA PHE A 351 11.51 -18.45 -24.03
C PHE A 351 11.75 -19.10 -25.40
N MET A 352 12.41 -18.43 -26.36
CA MET A 352 12.81 -19.05 -27.63
C MET A 352 14.10 -19.89 -27.55
N ARG A 353 14.78 -19.95 -26.39
CA ARG A 353 15.95 -20.81 -26.20
C ARG A 353 15.55 -22.28 -26.08
N ASN A 354 16.48 -23.18 -26.36
CA ASN A 354 16.30 -24.62 -26.23
C ASN A 354 16.42 -25.10 -24.77
N GLU A 355 15.57 -24.56 -23.89
CA GLU A 355 15.42 -24.94 -22.48
C GLU A 355 13.93 -25.13 -22.17
N ARG A 356 13.60 -25.69 -20.99
CA ARG A 356 12.21 -25.79 -20.49
C ARG A 356 12.01 -24.88 -19.31
N TYR A 357 10.83 -24.28 -19.19
CA TYR A 357 10.57 -23.21 -18.23
C TYR A 357 9.34 -23.46 -17.37
N ASP A 358 9.49 -23.16 -16.08
CA ASP A 358 8.38 -22.97 -15.16
C ASP A 358 8.30 -21.48 -14.81
N VAL A 359 7.14 -20.87 -15.01
CA VAL A 359 6.99 -19.42 -14.90
C VAL A 359 6.13 -19.07 -13.69
N LEU A 360 6.62 -18.20 -12.80
CA LEU A 360 5.85 -17.56 -11.75
C LEU A 360 5.53 -16.12 -12.14
N ILE A 361 4.26 -15.84 -12.39
CA ILE A 361 3.79 -14.49 -12.68
C ILE A 361 3.63 -13.71 -11.38
N VAL A 362 4.35 -12.61 -11.26
CA VAL A 362 4.33 -11.69 -10.12
C VAL A 362 3.62 -10.35 -10.45
N SER A 363 3.18 -10.20 -11.70
CA SER A 363 2.47 -9.02 -12.21
C SER A 363 0.94 -9.15 -12.04
N SER A 364 0.27 -8.05 -11.67
CA SER A 364 -1.20 -7.98 -11.59
C SER A 364 -1.89 -8.21 -12.93
N PHE A 365 -1.17 -8.12 -14.06
CA PHE A 365 -1.66 -8.45 -15.41
C PHE A 365 -1.62 -9.96 -15.71
N HIS A 366 -1.76 -10.81 -14.67
CA HIS A 366 -1.48 -12.24 -14.78
C HIS A 366 -2.33 -12.99 -15.81
N ASN A 367 -3.58 -12.57 -16.06
CA ASN A 367 -4.42 -13.22 -17.06
C ASN A 367 -3.92 -12.99 -18.50
N GLU A 368 -3.52 -11.76 -18.83
CA GLU A 368 -2.95 -11.41 -20.13
C GLU A 368 -1.61 -12.13 -20.35
N ILE A 369 -0.75 -12.09 -19.33
CA ILE A 369 0.55 -12.76 -19.37
C ILE A 369 0.38 -14.27 -19.51
N ARG A 370 -0.62 -14.89 -18.86
CA ARG A 370 -0.93 -16.32 -19.05
C ARG A 370 -1.25 -16.65 -20.51
N CYS A 371 -2.07 -15.83 -21.17
CA CYS A 371 -2.41 -16.02 -22.58
C CYS A 371 -1.16 -15.97 -23.46
N GLN A 372 -0.31 -14.95 -23.27
CA GLN A 372 0.97 -14.81 -23.97
C GLN A 372 1.87 -16.03 -23.73
N LEU A 373 2.02 -16.46 -22.48
CA LEU A 373 2.92 -17.56 -22.13
C LEU A 373 2.54 -18.90 -22.76
N ASN A 374 1.23 -19.12 -23.04
CA ASN A 374 0.76 -20.31 -23.73
C ASN A 374 1.20 -20.40 -25.20
N GLU A 375 1.70 -19.31 -25.79
CA GLU A 375 2.22 -19.31 -27.16
C GLU A 375 3.65 -19.89 -27.24
N TYR A 376 4.37 -19.96 -26.11
CA TYR A 376 5.72 -20.53 -26.06
C TYR A 376 5.68 -22.01 -25.71
N ALA A 377 6.02 -22.87 -26.67
CA ALA A 377 6.08 -24.32 -26.48
C ALA A 377 7.14 -24.79 -25.44
N SER A 378 8.07 -23.91 -25.05
CA SER A 378 9.10 -24.17 -24.04
C SER A 378 8.60 -23.94 -22.59
N VAL A 379 7.44 -23.29 -22.42
CA VAL A 379 6.83 -23.03 -21.12
C VAL A 379 5.96 -24.22 -20.73
N GLU A 380 6.36 -24.92 -19.68
CA GLU A 380 5.70 -26.16 -19.24
C GLU A 380 4.65 -25.91 -18.17
N ASN A 381 4.96 -25.05 -17.20
CA ASN A 381 4.08 -24.72 -16.09
C ASN A 381 3.98 -23.21 -15.90
N ILE A 382 2.76 -22.73 -15.65
CA ILE A 382 2.50 -21.32 -15.37
C ILE A 382 1.78 -21.18 -14.03
N TYR A 383 2.44 -20.56 -13.08
CA TYR A 383 1.93 -20.20 -11.77
C TYR A 383 1.73 -18.69 -11.66
N SER A 384 0.90 -18.26 -10.72
CA SER A 384 0.74 -16.85 -10.38
C SER A 384 0.76 -16.66 -8.87
N VAL A 385 1.36 -15.57 -8.40
CA VAL A 385 1.23 -15.17 -6.98
C VAL A 385 -0.21 -14.79 -6.62
N TYR A 386 -1.03 -14.55 -7.65
CA TYR A 386 -2.45 -14.27 -7.57
C TYR A 386 -3.30 -15.53 -7.74
N ASP A 387 -2.72 -16.73 -7.81
CA ASP A 387 -3.49 -17.97 -8.01
C ASP A 387 -4.26 -18.46 -6.81
#